data_AF-A0A7V1TV17-F1
#
_entry.id   AF-A0A7V1TV17-F1
#
_cell.length_a   1.000
_cell.length_b   1.000
_cell.length_c   1.000
_cell.angle_alpha   90.00
_cell.angle_beta   90.00
_cell.angle_gamma   90.00
#
_symmetry.space_group_name_H-M   'P 1'
#
loop_
_entity.id
_entity.type
_entity.pdbx_description
1 polymer ?
#
loop_
_entity_poly.entity_id
_entity_poly.type
_entity_poly.pdbx_seq_one_letter_code
_entity_poly.pdbx_strand_id
1 'polypeptide(L)'
;MAKLLLFLSYSFLLLAQDKETRVLEELSSRKGIIIQSSQHFGISSRVVASVIYAERFLNYNWEDDLLDELFAETGYNSSIGFGQIKPNTAFFIEQELHNPQSKYFLGNNIQTIIQRSKSKKEIIGKLVNDTTNIYYCSAYLAMIKQRWSKVFLFQPQNETGILATLYSLGIVRFDGTERIPHENPQINPFGRTAQNFFDSFKLRDEFN
;
A
#
# COMPACT_ATOMS: atom_id res chain seq x y z
N MET A 1 2.45 -42.20 1.05
CA MET A 1 2.71 -40.84 1.56
C MET A 1 3.42 -39.93 0.55
N ALA A 2 4.55 -40.33 -0.06
CA ALA A 2 5.29 -39.47 -0.99
C ALA A 2 4.50 -38.99 -2.23
N LYS A 3 3.67 -39.85 -2.85
CA LYS A 3 2.82 -39.46 -4.00
C LYS A 3 1.70 -38.47 -3.64
N LEU A 4 1.16 -38.56 -2.42
CA LEU A 4 0.13 -37.64 -1.92
C LEU A 4 0.74 -36.26 -1.59
N LEU A 5 1.94 -36.24 -0.99
CA LEU A 5 2.71 -35.02 -0.75
C LEU A 5 3.13 -34.32 -2.05
N LEU A 6 3.55 -35.08 -3.07
CA LEU A 6 3.84 -34.54 -4.40
C LEU A 6 2.61 -33.94 -5.08
N PHE A 7 1.46 -34.63 -5.04
CA PHE A 7 0.21 -34.13 -5.62
C PHE A 7 -0.30 -32.87 -4.91
N LEU A 8 -0.26 -32.85 -3.58
CA LEU A 8 -0.58 -31.66 -2.77
C LEU A 8 0.37 -30.50 -3.08
N SER A 9 1.68 -30.74 -3.19
CA SER A 9 2.64 -29.69 -3.52
C SER A 9 2.42 -29.09 -4.92
N TYR A 10 1.98 -29.89 -5.88
CA TYR A 10 1.70 -29.44 -7.25
C TYR A 10 0.42 -28.60 -7.33
N SER A 11 -0.63 -28.97 -6.58
CA SER A 11 -1.87 -28.18 -6.54
C SER A 11 -1.68 -26.82 -5.85
N PHE A 12 -0.87 -26.74 -4.79
CA PHE A 12 -0.50 -25.45 -4.19
C PHE A 12 0.31 -24.57 -5.14
N LEU A 13 1.19 -25.16 -5.95
CA LEU A 13 1.99 -24.42 -6.93
C LEU A 13 1.12 -23.78 -8.02
N LEU A 14 0.15 -24.53 -8.55
CA LEU A 14 -0.79 -24.04 -9.57
C LEU A 14 -1.69 -22.91 -9.04
N LEU A 15 -2.20 -23.04 -7.82
CA LEU A 15 -3.01 -21.99 -7.19
C LEU A 15 -2.21 -20.71 -6.89
N ALA A 16 -0.95 -20.86 -6.45
CA ALA A 16 -0.07 -19.71 -6.23
C ALA A 16 0.30 -19.02 -7.54
N GLN A 17 0.51 -19.79 -8.62
CA GLN A 17 0.78 -19.26 -9.96
C GLN A 17 -0.43 -18.52 -10.54
N ASP A 18 -1.64 -19.04 -10.34
CA ASP A 18 -2.89 -18.39 -10.73
C ASP A 18 -3.09 -17.06 -9.97
N LYS A 19 -2.91 -17.08 -8.64
CA LYS A 19 -3.00 -15.87 -7.81
C LYS A 19 -1.99 -14.82 -8.24
N GLU A 20 -0.72 -15.19 -8.39
CA GLU A 20 0.32 -14.25 -8.78
C GLU A 20 0.04 -13.63 -10.16
N THR A 21 -0.34 -14.45 -11.15
CA THR A 21 -0.67 -13.98 -12.50
C THR A 21 -1.79 -12.94 -12.45
N ARG A 22 -2.84 -13.21 -11.68
CA ARG A 22 -3.96 -12.28 -11.51
C ARG A 22 -3.56 -10.96 -10.84
N VAL A 23 -2.72 -10.99 -9.80
CA VAL A 23 -2.19 -9.76 -9.18
C VAL A 23 -1.42 -8.92 -10.22
N LEU A 24 -0.61 -9.57 -11.04
CA LEU A 24 0.19 -8.90 -12.07
C LEU A 24 -0.69 -8.25 -13.14
N GLU A 25 -1.72 -8.94 -13.63
CA GLU A 25 -2.69 -8.39 -14.58
C GLU A 25 -3.41 -7.14 -14.02
N GLU A 26 -3.81 -7.19 -12.75
CA GLU A 26 -4.47 -6.06 -12.07
C GLU A 26 -3.53 -4.87 -11.84
N LEU A 27 -2.25 -5.12 -11.57
CA LEU A 27 -1.23 -4.08 -11.51
C LEU A 27 -1.01 -3.45 -12.89
N SER A 28 -0.92 -4.28 -13.93
CA SER A 28 -0.71 -3.83 -15.30
C SER A 28 -1.87 -2.99 -15.82
N SER A 29 -3.12 -3.39 -15.53
CA SER A 29 -4.31 -2.63 -15.92
C SER A 29 -4.40 -1.23 -15.27
N ARG A 30 -3.74 -1.04 -14.12
CA ARG A 30 -3.69 0.23 -13.36
C ARG A 30 -2.35 0.94 -13.44
N LYS A 31 -1.43 0.46 -14.27
CA LYS A 31 -0.06 0.98 -14.39
C LYS A 31 0.00 2.49 -14.59
N GLY A 32 -0.86 3.04 -15.46
CA GLY A 32 -0.91 4.48 -15.71
C GLY A 32 -1.19 5.32 -14.45
N ILE A 33 -2.15 4.86 -13.63
CA ILE A 33 -2.52 5.50 -12.37
C ILE A 33 -1.37 5.42 -11.36
N ILE A 34 -0.72 4.26 -11.25
CA ILE A 34 0.43 4.05 -10.37
C ILE A 34 1.58 4.99 -10.75
N ILE A 35 1.89 5.12 -12.05
CA ILE A 35 2.94 6.03 -12.52
C ILE A 35 2.57 7.49 -12.24
N GLN A 36 1.34 7.90 -12.56
CA GLN A 36 0.90 9.28 -12.36
C GLN A 36 0.90 9.67 -10.88
N SER A 37 0.36 8.83 -10.00
CA SER A 37 0.39 9.05 -8.56
C SER A 37 1.82 9.15 -8.03
N SER A 38 2.71 8.26 -8.48
CA SER A 38 4.11 8.26 -8.12
C SER A 38 4.82 9.58 -8.46
N GLN A 39 4.54 10.12 -9.66
CA GLN A 39 5.04 11.44 -10.07
C GLN A 39 4.53 12.57 -9.17
N HIS A 40 3.24 12.54 -8.81
CA HIS A 40 2.64 13.54 -7.94
C HIS A 40 3.28 13.57 -6.55
N PHE A 41 3.55 12.40 -5.95
CA PHE A 41 4.03 12.31 -4.56
C PHE A 41 5.54 12.10 -4.43
N GLY A 42 6.29 12.08 -5.54
CA GLY A 42 7.75 11.88 -5.52
C GLY A 42 8.18 10.53 -4.94
N ILE A 43 7.36 9.50 -5.13
CA ILE A 43 7.64 8.11 -4.71
C ILE A 43 7.86 7.25 -5.95
N SER A 44 8.67 6.19 -5.86
CA SER A 44 8.89 5.29 -7.00
C SER A 44 7.63 4.48 -7.30
N SER A 45 7.22 4.44 -8.58
CA SER A 45 6.14 3.56 -9.07
C SER A 45 6.39 2.10 -8.75
N ARG A 46 7.65 1.66 -8.81
CA ARG A 46 8.07 0.32 -8.42
C ARG A 46 7.82 0.04 -6.93
N VAL A 47 8.05 1.01 -6.05
CA VAL A 47 7.72 0.90 -4.62
C VAL A 47 6.21 0.79 -4.41
N VAL A 48 5.43 1.67 -5.03
CA VAL A 48 3.96 1.66 -4.93
C VAL A 48 3.39 0.32 -5.42
N ALA A 49 3.80 -0.13 -6.60
CA ALA A 49 3.39 -1.41 -7.16
C ALA A 49 3.77 -2.59 -6.26
N SER A 50 4.95 -2.53 -5.62
CA SER A 50 5.41 -3.61 -4.73
C SER A 50 4.63 -3.71 -3.42
N VAL A 51 4.23 -2.58 -2.86
CA VAL A 51 3.38 -2.54 -1.67
C VAL A 51 1.98 -3.07 -2.02
N ILE A 52 1.41 -2.63 -3.14
CA ILE A 52 0.10 -3.11 -3.61
C ILE A 52 0.15 -4.61 -3.94
N TYR A 53 1.23 -5.09 -4.56
CA TYR A 53 1.44 -6.52 -4.80
C TYR A 53 1.38 -7.30 -3.49
N ALA A 54 2.09 -6.85 -2.44
CA ALA A 54 2.09 -7.54 -1.16
C ALA A 54 0.68 -7.58 -0.53
N GLU A 55 -0.10 -6.49 -0.62
CA GLU A 55 -1.52 -6.50 -0.20
C GLU A 55 -2.32 -7.57 -0.95
N ARG A 56 -2.25 -7.57 -2.27
CA ARG A 56 -3.07 -8.42 -3.13
C ARG A 56 -2.66 -9.88 -3.03
N PHE A 57 -1.36 -10.13 -2.99
CA PHE A 57 -0.78 -11.47 -2.94
C PHE A 57 -0.98 -12.14 -1.58
N LEU A 58 -0.88 -11.41 -0.46
CA LEU A 58 -1.01 -11.99 0.87
C LEU A 58 -2.46 -12.02 1.37
N ASN A 59 -3.24 -10.97 1.12
CA ASN A 59 -4.50 -10.76 1.84
C ASN A 59 -5.77 -10.96 0.98
N TYR A 60 -5.66 -10.97 -0.35
CA TYR A 60 -6.86 -10.93 -1.19
C TYR A 60 -7.37 -12.34 -1.53
N ASN A 61 -8.55 -12.67 -1.02
CA ASN A 61 -9.41 -13.72 -1.56
C ASN A 61 -10.28 -13.06 -2.63
N TRP A 62 -10.00 -13.39 -3.89
CA TRP A 62 -10.63 -12.75 -5.03
C TRP A 62 -12.12 -13.06 -5.23
N GLU A 63 -12.68 -13.88 -4.35
CA GLU A 63 -14.09 -14.31 -4.36
C GLU A 63 -14.99 -13.38 -3.52
N ASP A 64 -14.43 -12.52 -2.67
CA ASP A 64 -15.24 -11.63 -1.83
C ASP A 64 -15.73 -10.43 -2.65
N ASP A 65 -16.97 -10.53 -3.14
CA ASP A 65 -18.00 -9.48 -3.22
C ASP A 65 -17.45 -8.06 -3.01
N LEU A 66 -16.93 -7.41 -4.05
CA LEU A 66 -16.20 -6.13 -3.93
C LEU A 66 -16.92 -5.08 -3.06
N LEU A 67 -18.25 -5.02 -3.06
CA LEU A 67 -18.99 -3.80 -2.70
C LEU A 67 -20.41 -4.00 -2.17
N ASP A 68 -20.93 -5.22 -2.16
CA ASP A 68 -22.39 -5.43 -2.07
C ASP A 68 -22.96 -4.99 -0.71
N GLU A 69 -22.10 -4.97 0.30
CA GLU A 69 -22.36 -4.42 1.62
C GLU A 69 -21.23 -3.47 2.08
N LEU A 70 -20.45 -2.82 1.20
CA LEU A 70 -19.61 -1.69 1.67
C LEU A 70 -20.49 -0.57 2.27
N PHE A 71 -21.79 -0.62 1.96
CA PHE A 71 -22.69 0.51 1.88
C PHE A 71 -23.97 0.43 2.69
N ALA A 72 -24.18 -0.60 3.52
CA ALA A 72 -25.40 -0.63 4.33
C ALA A 72 -25.36 0.28 5.59
N GLU A 73 -24.32 1.12 5.81
CA GLU A 73 -24.23 2.28 6.75
C GLU A 73 -23.25 2.22 7.96
N THR A 74 -22.42 1.18 8.13
CA THR A 74 -21.89 0.80 9.48
C THR A 74 -20.43 1.23 9.81
N GLY A 75 -20.14 1.45 11.09
CA GLY A 75 -18.95 2.12 11.64
C GLY A 75 -17.57 1.44 11.52
N TYR A 76 -17.28 0.64 10.50
CA TYR A 76 -16.03 -0.13 10.39
C TYR A 76 -14.81 0.67 9.87
N ASN A 77 -13.60 0.24 10.24
CA ASN A 77 -12.29 0.78 9.82
C ASN A 77 -11.47 -0.28 9.07
N SER A 78 -12.13 -1.01 8.16
CA SER A 78 -11.55 -2.02 7.29
C SER A 78 -10.73 -1.37 6.17
N SER A 79 -9.79 -2.12 5.57
CA SER A 79 -9.05 -1.68 4.39
C SER A 79 -9.94 -1.72 3.13
N ILE A 80 -9.89 -0.68 2.30
CA ILE A 80 -10.77 -0.49 1.14
C ILE A 80 -9.95 -0.30 -0.14
N GLY A 81 -10.48 -0.78 -1.27
CA GLY A 81 -9.98 -0.50 -2.62
C GLY A 81 -8.61 -1.12 -2.92
N PHE A 82 -8.07 -0.84 -4.11
CA PHE A 82 -6.91 -1.55 -4.66
C PHE A 82 -5.66 -1.56 -3.77
N GLY A 83 -5.30 -0.42 -3.18
CA GLY A 83 -4.22 -0.27 -2.21
C GLY A 83 -4.58 -0.65 -0.78
N GLN A 84 -5.82 -1.07 -0.48
CA GLN A 84 -6.21 -1.53 0.87
C GLN A 84 -6.00 -0.47 1.98
N ILE A 85 -6.40 0.76 1.70
CA ILE A 85 -6.30 1.88 2.66
C ILE A 85 -7.49 1.86 3.63
N LYS A 86 -7.23 2.07 4.93
CA LYS A 86 -8.28 2.22 5.96
C LYS A 86 -8.84 3.65 5.98
N PRO A 87 -10.15 3.86 6.25
CA PRO A 87 -10.74 5.19 6.39
C PRO A 87 -10.01 6.11 7.39
N ASN A 88 -9.57 5.60 8.54
CA ASN A 88 -8.82 6.41 9.51
C ASN A 88 -7.42 6.79 8.99
N THR A 89 -6.78 5.90 8.21
CA THR A 89 -5.51 6.22 7.54
C THR A 89 -5.71 7.30 6.49
N ALA A 90 -6.78 7.22 5.69
CA ALA A 90 -7.12 8.26 4.73
C ALA A 90 -7.42 9.62 5.39
N PHE A 91 -8.18 9.61 6.50
CA PHE A 91 -8.39 10.82 7.30
C PHE A 91 -7.06 11.40 7.80
N PHE A 92 -6.18 10.57 8.36
CA PHE A 92 -4.85 10.99 8.79
C PHE A 92 -4.06 11.63 7.63
N ILE A 93 -4.04 11.00 6.44
CA ILE A 93 -3.37 11.54 5.25
C ILE A 93 -3.91 12.93 4.89
N GLU A 94 -5.23 13.09 4.82
CA GLU A 94 -5.85 14.39 4.51
C GLU A 94 -5.46 15.47 5.53
N GLN A 95 -5.44 15.14 6.82
CA GLN A 95 -5.13 16.11 7.87
C GLN A 95 -3.67 16.56 7.81
N GLU A 96 -2.74 15.62 7.70
CA GLU A 96 -1.31 15.91 7.72
C GLU A 96 -0.83 16.58 6.43
N LEU A 97 -1.36 16.21 5.26
CA LEU A 97 -1.01 16.85 3.99
C LEU A 97 -1.39 18.33 3.95
N HIS A 98 -2.38 18.74 4.75
CA HIS A 98 -2.80 20.14 4.85
C HIS A 98 -2.34 20.80 6.15
N ASN A 99 -1.34 20.23 6.83
CA ASN A 99 -0.73 20.83 8.01
C ASN A 99 0.75 21.10 7.71
N PRO A 100 1.14 22.34 7.35
CA PRO A 100 2.53 22.69 7.06
C PRO A 100 3.51 22.45 8.22
N GLN A 101 3.02 22.30 9.45
CA GLN A 101 3.84 22.00 10.63
C GLN A 101 3.96 20.49 10.91
N SER A 102 3.30 19.65 10.11
CA SER A 102 3.36 18.20 10.24
C SER A 102 4.74 17.66 9.84
N LYS A 103 5.21 16.65 10.58
CA LYS A 103 6.40 15.86 10.22
C LYS A 103 6.18 14.96 9.00
N TYR A 104 4.95 14.83 8.55
CA TYR A 104 4.52 14.08 7.37
C TYR A 104 4.12 14.99 6.20
N PHE A 105 4.27 16.30 6.35
CA PHE A 105 3.91 17.26 5.31
C PHE A 105 4.76 17.08 4.04
N LEU A 106 4.11 17.01 2.88
CA LEU A 106 4.77 16.79 1.58
C LEU A 106 4.92 18.05 0.72
N GLY A 107 4.45 19.22 1.19
CA GLY A 107 4.48 20.47 0.44
C GLY A 107 3.10 20.98 0.02
N ASN A 108 3.02 22.28 -0.27
CA ASN A 108 1.75 22.96 -0.56
C ASN A 108 1.10 22.52 -1.87
N ASN A 109 1.89 22.12 -2.86
CA ASN A 109 1.42 21.63 -4.16
C ASN A 109 0.66 20.30 -4.05
N ILE A 110 0.87 19.51 -3.00
CA ILE A 110 0.24 18.20 -2.82
C ILE A 110 -1.20 18.32 -2.29
N GLN A 111 -1.52 19.41 -1.58
CA GLN A 111 -2.86 19.64 -0.99
C GLN A 111 -3.98 19.72 -2.04
N THR A 112 -3.65 20.12 -3.26
CA THR A 112 -4.63 20.19 -4.35
C THR A 112 -4.95 18.82 -4.96
N ILE A 113 -4.11 17.81 -4.69
CA ILE A 113 -4.20 16.46 -5.26
C ILE A 113 -5.10 15.57 -4.40
N ILE A 114 -4.92 15.62 -3.07
CA ILE A 114 -5.79 14.94 -2.10
C ILE A 114 -6.47 16.02 -1.27
N GLN A 115 -7.78 16.21 -1.47
CA GLN A 115 -8.57 17.20 -0.75
C GLN A 115 -9.18 16.63 0.52
N ARG A 116 -9.30 17.46 1.56
CA ARG A 116 -9.99 17.07 2.81
C ARG A 116 -11.44 16.72 2.55
N SER A 117 -11.86 15.61 3.13
CA SER A 117 -13.21 15.11 3.14
C SER A 117 -14.02 15.79 4.24
N LYS A 118 -15.31 16.05 3.97
CA LYS A 118 -16.25 16.63 4.94
C LYS A 118 -16.90 15.59 5.84
N SER A 119 -16.82 14.31 5.46
CA SER A 119 -17.44 13.21 6.18
C SER A 119 -16.71 11.88 5.92
N LYS A 120 -16.92 10.91 6.81
CA LYS A 120 -16.45 9.53 6.61
C LYS A 120 -16.99 8.91 5.31
N LYS A 121 -18.23 9.24 4.92
CA LYS A 121 -18.84 8.77 3.67
C LYS A 121 -18.06 9.24 2.44
N GLU A 122 -17.58 10.48 2.46
CA GLU A 122 -16.76 11.01 1.37
C GLU A 122 -15.39 10.33 1.30
N ILE A 123 -14.75 10.06 2.45
CA ILE A 123 -13.51 9.26 2.51
C ILE A 123 -13.73 7.88 1.87
N ILE A 124 -14.78 7.17 2.29
CA ILE A 124 -15.11 5.84 1.74
C ILE A 124 -15.32 5.93 0.23
N GLY A 125 -16.06 6.92 -0.26
CA GLY A 125 -16.26 7.15 -1.70
C GLY A 125 -14.94 7.33 -2.46
N LYS A 126 -13.99 8.09 -1.89
CA LYS A 126 -12.64 8.23 -2.46
C LYS A 126 -11.84 6.92 -2.40
N LEU A 127 -12.02 6.10 -1.38
CA LEU A 127 -11.27 4.84 -1.27
C LEU A 127 -11.81 3.72 -2.16
N VAL A 128 -13.08 3.78 -2.58
CA VAL A 128 -13.66 2.81 -3.53
C VAL A 128 -13.15 3.03 -4.94
N ASN A 129 -12.94 4.29 -5.33
CA ASN A 129 -12.41 4.62 -6.65
C ASN A 129 -10.91 4.29 -6.70
N ASP A 130 -10.51 3.45 -7.67
CA ASP A 130 -9.13 2.97 -7.79
C ASP A 130 -8.11 4.10 -7.97
N THR A 131 -8.45 5.15 -8.75
CA THR A 131 -7.56 6.28 -8.96
C THR A 131 -7.23 6.99 -7.66
N THR A 132 -8.27 7.41 -6.93
CA THR A 132 -8.06 8.09 -5.65
C THR A 132 -7.45 7.13 -4.62
N ASN A 133 -7.86 5.86 -4.56
CA ASN A 133 -7.27 4.88 -3.65
C ASN A 133 -5.75 4.71 -3.84
N ILE A 134 -5.29 4.59 -5.09
CA ILE A 134 -3.86 4.51 -5.43
C ILE A 134 -3.15 5.83 -5.09
N TYR A 135 -3.82 6.98 -5.21
CA TYR A 135 -3.27 8.26 -4.77
C TYR A 135 -3.06 8.29 -3.25
N TYR A 136 -4.03 7.82 -2.45
CA TYR A 136 -3.85 7.68 -1.00
C TYR A 136 -2.72 6.72 -0.65
N CYS A 137 -2.59 5.60 -1.37
CA CYS A 137 -1.46 4.67 -1.19
C CYS A 137 -0.12 5.36 -1.41
N SER A 138 0.05 6.04 -2.55
CA SER A 138 1.28 6.74 -2.91
C SER A 138 1.60 7.90 -1.95
N ALA A 139 0.59 8.68 -1.57
CA ALA A 139 0.73 9.74 -0.58
C ALA A 139 1.19 9.19 0.77
N TYR A 140 0.59 8.10 1.24
CA TYR A 140 0.94 7.51 2.52
C TYR A 140 2.38 6.98 2.54
N LEU A 141 2.80 6.30 1.48
CA LEU A 141 4.18 5.85 1.33
C LEU A 141 5.16 7.02 1.30
N ALA A 142 4.84 8.10 0.56
CA ALA A 142 5.65 9.31 0.54
C ALA A 142 5.72 9.99 1.91
N MET A 143 4.61 10.06 2.65
CA MET A 143 4.55 10.60 4.01
C MET A 143 5.43 9.78 4.97
N ILE A 144 5.33 8.45 4.92
CA ILE A 144 6.20 7.56 5.70
C ILE A 144 7.67 7.81 5.30
N LYS A 145 7.96 7.88 3.99
CA LYS A 145 9.30 8.14 3.46
C LYS A 145 9.89 9.44 3.99
N GLN A 146 9.10 10.53 3.97
CA GLN A 146 9.48 11.82 4.51
C GLN A 146 9.83 11.71 6.00
N ARG A 147 8.93 11.10 6.79
CA ARG A 147 9.09 10.98 8.23
C ARG A 147 10.30 10.13 8.64
N TRP A 148 10.59 9.08 7.86
CA TRP A 148 11.65 8.10 8.10
C TRP A 148 12.90 8.32 7.24
N SER A 149 12.99 9.45 6.54
CA SER A 149 14.06 9.77 5.56
C SER A 149 15.47 9.47 6.05
N LYS A 150 15.80 9.84 7.30
CA LYS A 150 17.12 9.55 7.90
C LYS A 150 17.46 8.07 7.93
N VAL A 151 16.49 7.19 8.20
CA VAL A 151 16.70 5.74 8.25
C VAL A 151 17.03 5.21 6.86
N PHE A 152 16.35 5.71 5.83
CA PHE A 152 16.59 5.30 4.44
C PHE A 152 17.94 5.76 3.88
N LEU A 153 18.53 6.83 4.42
CA LEU A 153 19.91 7.22 4.10
C LEU A 153 20.92 6.15 4.53
N PHE A 154 20.67 5.43 5.63
CA PHE A 154 21.56 4.41 6.16
C PHE A 154 21.17 2.97 5.77
N GLN A 155 19.94 2.75 5.30
CA GLN A 155 19.45 1.44 4.85
C GLN A 155 18.75 1.49 3.48
N PRO A 156 19.38 2.07 2.44
CA PRO A 156 18.73 2.27 1.14
C PRO A 156 18.31 0.95 0.46
N GLN A 157 19.07 -0.13 0.67
CA GLN A 157 18.78 -1.46 0.12
C GLN A 157 17.49 -2.09 0.66
N ASN A 158 17.04 -1.63 1.83
CA ASN A 158 15.87 -2.16 2.52
C ASN A 158 14.68 -1.19 2.50
N GLU A 159 14.80 -0.07 1.77
CA GLU A 159 13.81 1.02 1.79
C GLU A 159 12.40 0.49 1.51
N THR A 160 12.22 -0.28 0.43
CA THR A 160 10.91 -0.81 0.04
C THR A 160 10.32 -1.72 1.11
N GLY A 161 11.10 -2.64 1.65
CA GLY A 161 10.63 -3.57 2.69
C GLY A 161 10.27 -2.87 4.00
N ILE A 162 11.01 -1.83 4.38
CA ILE A 162 10.71 -1.01 5.57
C ILE A 162 9.45 -0.18 5.34
N LEU A 163 9.32 0.49 4.18
CA LEU A 163 8.12 1.26 3.81
C LEU A 163 6.87 0.37 3.84
N ALA A 164 6.93 -0.79 3.20
CA ALA A 164 5.84 -1.76 3.18
C ALA A 164 5.49 -2.30 4.58
N THR A 165 6.50 -2.52 5.44
CA THR A 165 6.27 -2.90 6.84
C THR A 165 5.50 -1.81 7.58
N LEU A 166 5.90 -0.55 7.46
CA LEU A 166 5.22 0.59 8.10
C LEU A 166 3.82 0.84 7.53
N TYR A 167 3.65 0.63 6.22
CA TYR A 167 2.35 0.69 5.54
C TYR A 167 1.37 -0.31 6.16
N SER A 168 1.74 -1.59 6.22
CA SER A 168 0.89 -2.66 6.75
C SER A 168 0.58 -2.52 8.25
N LEU A 169 1.55 -2.08 9.06
CA LEU A 169 1.38 -1.93 10.51
C LEU A 169 0.60 -0.66 10.90
N GLY A 170 0.55 0.33 10.02
CA GLY A 170 0.15 1.69 10.36
C GLY A 170 1.23 2.43 11.15
N ILE A 171 1.31 3.75 10.96
CA ILE A 171 2.26 4.62 11.67
C ILE A 171 1.84 4.94 13.11
N VAL A 172 0.60 4.64 13.52
CA VAL A 172 0.12 4.80 14.89
C VAL A 172 -0.06 3.41 15.50
N ARG A 173 0.49 3.20 16.70
CA ARG A 173 0.34 1.96 17.47
C ARG A 173 -1.05 1.88 18.09
N PHE A 174 -1.40 0.70 18.58
CA PHE A 174 -2.68 0.47 19.28
C PHE A 174 -2.85 1.34 20.54
N ASP A 175 -1.76 1.70 21.21
CA ASP A 175 -1.73 2.62 22.36
C ASP A 175 -1.83 4.11 21.98
N GLY A 176 -2.02 4.42 20.69
CA GLY A 176 -2.10 5.79 20.18
C GLY A 176 -0.74 6.45 19.95
N THR A 177 0.38 5.79 20.26
CA THR A 177 1.72 6.36 20.06
C THR A 177 2.18 6.25 18.61
N GLU A 178 2.95 7.24 18.16
CA GLU A 178 3.58 7.22 16.84
C GLU A 178 4.68 6.14 16.76
N ARG A 179 4.71 5.37 15.67
CA ARG A 179 5.88 4.59 15.25
C ARG A 179 6.95 5.53 14.71
N ILE A 180 7.77 6.01 15.64
CA ILE A 180 8.90 6.88 15.35
C ILE A 180 10.03 6.11 14.64
N PRO A 181 10.85 6.80 13.82
CA PRO A 181 12.03 6.22 13.21
C PRO A 181 12.94 5.52 14.21
N HIS A 182 13.40 4.32 13.85
CA HIS A 182 14.34 3.50 14.63
C HIS A 182 15.62 3.30 13.83
N GLU A 183 16.79 3.20 14.48
CA GLU A 183 18.08 3.05 13.80
C GLU A 183 18.21 1.71 13.05
N ASN A 184 17.55 0.68 13.56
CA ASN A 184 17.56 -0.66 13.00
C ASN A 184 16.13 -1.23 12.84
N PRO A 185 15.30 -0.71 11.92
CA PRO A 185 13.97 -1.25 11.67
C PRO A 185 14.06 -2.68 11.15
N GLN A 186 13.09 -3.51 11.54
CA GLN A 186 12.98 -4.88 11.05
C GLN A 186 11.87 -4.97 10.01
N ILE A 187 12.12 -5.73 8.94
CA ILE A 187 11.16 -6.00 7.88
C ILE A 187 10.28 -7.18 8.31
N ASN A 188 8.95 -6.99 8.33
CA ASN A 188 7.99 -8.05 8.61
C ASN A 188 7.74 -8.92 7.34
N PRO A 189 6.96 -10.03 7.43
CA PRO A 189 6.68 -10.85 6.25
C PRO A 189 6.05 -10.08 5.08
N PHE A 190 5.15 -9.13 5.36
CA PHE A 190 4.55 -8.26 4.34
C PHE A 190 5.61 -7.43 3.61
N GLY A 191 6.48 -6.76 4.37
CA GLY A 191 7.56 -5.97 3.81
C GLY A 191 8.58 -6.82 3.06
N ARG A 192 8.81 -8.06 3.49
CA ARG A 192 9.68 -9.00 2.78
C ARG A 192 9.08 -9.39 1.43
N THR A 193 7.78 -9.64 1.36
CA THR A 193 7.07 -9.89 0.10
C THR A 193 7.20 -8.69 -0.85
N ALA A 194 6.99 -7.47 -0.35
CA ALA A 194 7.15 -6.26 -1.15
C ALA A 194 8.61 -6.06 -1.62
N GLN A 195 9.60 -6.27 -0.75
CA GLN A 195 11.02 -6.16 -1.10
C GLN A 195 11.42 -7.19 -2.17
N ASN A 196 11.03 -8.46 -1.99
CA ASN A 196 11.33 -9.52 -2.95
C ASN A 196 10.68 -9.24 -4.31
N PHE A 197 9.44 -8.75 -4.31
CA PHE A 197 8.77 -8.37 -5.55
C PHE A 197 9.46 -7.18 -6.19
N PHE A 198 9.79 -6.15 -5.40
CA PHE A 198 10.58 -5.00 -5.85
C PHE A 198 11.85 -5.47 -6.54
N ASP A 199 12.67 -6.31 -5.93
CA ASP A 199 13.95 -6.77 -6.48
C ASP A 199 13.81 -7.72 -7.70
N SER A 200 12.61 -8.24 -7.95
CA SER A 200 12.37 -9.16 -9.06
C SER A 200 12.42 -8.47 -10.43
N PHE A 201 12.74 -9.25 -11.47
CA PHE A 201 12.70 -8.79 -12.87
C PHE A 201 11.29 -8.49 -13.38
N LYS A 202 10.24 -9.02 -12.71
CA LYS A 202 8.84 -8.87 -13.14
C LYS A 202 8.38 -7.42 -13.21
N LEU A 203 8.96 -6.56 -12.36
CA LEU A 203 8.68 -5.11 -12.34
C LEU A 203 9.58 -4.30 -13.28
N ARG A 204 10.76 -4.81 -13.64
CA ARG A 204 11.78 -4.04 -14.38
C ARG A 204 11.26 -3.63 -15.75
N ASP A 205 10.45 -4.46 -16.39
CA ASP A 205 9.96 -4.16 -17.74
C ASP A 205 8.64 -3.36 -17.70
N GLU A 206 7.94 -3.30 -16.55
CA GLU A 206 6.65 -2.63 -16.42
C GLU A 206 6.70 -1.27 -15.71
N PHE A 207 7.59 -1.03 -14.74
CA PHE A 207 7.57 0.18 -13.91
C PHE A 207 8.93 0.87 -13.77
N ASN A 208 9.82 0.72 -14.75
CA ASN A 208 11.05 1.52 -14.87
C ASN A 208 10.78 2.99 -15.18
#